data_AF-A0A4R1NG74-F1
#
_entry.id   AF-A0A4R1NG74-F1
#
_cell.length_a   1.000
_cell.length_b   1.000
_cell.length_c   1.000
_cell.angle_alpha   90.00
_cell.angle_beta   90.00
_cell.angle_gamma   90.00
#
_symmetry.space_group_name_H-M   'P 1'
#
loop_
_entity.id
_entity.type
_entity.pdbx_description
1 polymer ?
#
loop_
_entity_poly.entity_id
_entity_poly.type
_entity_poly.pdbx_seq_one_letter_code
_entity_poly.pdbx_strand_id
1 'polypeptide(L)'
;MLHLNGNSLASQTIPTLDFRCRNDERRVMHRFYDGDIGTRADIIVQLWQQCSVAPANPLGPCDISKSVVLGIKLYDVMICEGQGNQVRDRIYQSASLLFYAAVRRQINLEHLNTRIKARLCAMTLSNIKMARLADDLTELTDLFQSIGHFLTIPKALAPMTHTYHPMDRQVLDTAIYLLTVDKEGIFFSSTLLYSENEAIDPFDLGKYLKDESVLFKNNAKEKLKRLVPGQKLLFPILSTSLNNSSQRAADGHFSAVLAVKTTEGYHFTLFDSNSPPDTNDNKSALIKCLIEPGEEAKIIALRQPFQYHNDCGLHTYNFFKLCLSAHYAARDEPNLLGEMFENYIVHLETLNIVLQAGRRTTSSLLRFQFVLDCMINGYVDGLQDRDDMLELLYKPQAYDMPVVFEKKNTRPAPTLWNNLRTHLRNVFPLTPAGPGRKGNNVPAVTFKELSKKEREKDREQEHGPA
;
A
#
# COMPACT_ATOMS: atom_id res chain seq x y z
N MET A 1 41.93 54.41 -40.14
CA MET A 1 43.16 53.60 -40.17
C MET A 1 43.45 53.11 -38.77
N LEU A 2 43.19 51.82 -38.50
CA LEU A 2 44.03 50.90 -37.72
C LEU A 2 43.30 49.55 -37.59
N HIS A 3 44.11 48.50 -37.55
CA HIS A 3 43.82 47.11 -37.86
C HIS A 3 43.31 46.28 -36.66
N LEU A 4 42.48 45.28 -37.00
CA LEU A 4 42.48 43.85 -36.63
C LEU A 4 42.40 43.34 -35.17
N ASN A 5 41.45 42.40 -35.06
CA ASN A 5 41.51 41.08 -34.43
C ASN A 5 41.22 40.89 -32.93
N GLY A 6 40.17 40.12 -32.68
CA GLY A 6 39.86 39.48 -31.40
C GLY A 6 38.56 38.68 -31.44
N ASN A 7 38.41 37.76 -32.41
CA ASN A 7 37.37 36.73 -32.37
C ASN A 7 37.54 35.87 -31.11
N SER A 8 36.60 35.96 -30.16
CA SER A 8 36.37 34.91 -29.17
C SER A 8 35.04 34.25 -29.48
N LEU A 9 35.14 33.08 -30.11
CA LEU A 9 34.07 32.10 -30.23
C LEU A 9 33.54 31.77 -28.83
N ALA A 10 32.36 32.29 -28.51
CA ALA A 10 31.51 31.68 -27.49
C ALA A 10 31.16 30.27 -27.98
N SER A 11 31.88 29.27 -27.48
CA SER A 11 31.63 27.87 -27.84
C SER A 11 30.24 27.48 -27.35
N GLN A 12 29.35 27.21 -28.30
CA GLN A 12 28.14 26.44 -28.09
C GLN A 12 28.53 25.03 -27.59
N THR A 13 28.45 24.79 -26.28
CA THR A 13 28.65 23.48 -25.66
C THR A 13 27.32 22.82 -25.29
N ILE A 14 26.36 22.70 -26.21
CA ILE A 14 25.14 21.90 -25.99
C ILE A 14 24.67 21.32 -27.33
N PRO A 15 25.19 20.14 -27.76
CA PRO A 15 24.33 18.96 -27.98
C PRO A 15 24.99 17.57 -27.72
N THR A 16 26.26 17.50 -27.32
CA THR A 16 27.04 16.24 -27.29
C THR A 16 26.84 15.40 -26.03
N LEU A 17 26.54 16.00 -24.88
CA LEU A 17 26.27 15.29 -23.61
C LEU A 17 24.93 14.56 -23.62
N ASP A 18 23.88 15.17 -24.17
CA ASP A 18 22.55 14.55 -24.25
C ASP A 18 22.52 13.39 -25.27
N PHE A 19 23.36 13.45 -26.31
CA PHE A 19 23.52 12.39 -27.30
C PHE A 19 24.28 11.16 -26.77
N ARG A 20 25.33 11.35 -25.95
CA ARG A 20 26.06 10.23 -25.30
C ARG A 20 25.17 9.49 -24.29
N CYS A 21 24.46 10.23 -23.45
CA CYS A 21 23.58 9.66 -22.42
C CYS A 21 22.45 8.79 -23.02
N ARG A 22 21.84 9.20 -24.14
CA ARG A 22 20.80 8.42 -24.84
C ARG A 22 21.33 7.15 -25.52
N ASN A 23 22.57 7.17 -26.00
CA ASN A 23 23.20 5.99 -26.59
C ASN A 23 23.55 4.93 -25.53
N ASP A 24 23.92 5.37 -24.32
CA ASP A 24 24.20 4.48 -23.20
C ASP A 24 22.92 3.85 -22.64
N GLU A 25 21.81 4.59 -22.54
CA GLU A 25 20.50 4.03 -22.17
C GLU A 25 20.03 2.97 -23.17
N ARG A 26 20.13 3.22 -24.48
CA ARG A 26 19.77 2.22 -25.51
C ARG A 26 20.62 0.96 -25.43
N ARG A 27 21.93 1.09 -25.20
CA ARG A 27 22.84 -0.06 -25.04
C ARG A 27 22.53 -0.85 -23.77
N VAL A 28 22.19 -0.18 -22.68
CA VAL A 28 21.75 -0.83 -21.44
C VAL A 28 20.44 -1.59 -21.66
N MET A 29 19.47 -0.98 -22.33
CA MET A 29 18.19 -1.63 -22.65
C MET A 29 18.37 -2.86 -23.54
N HIS A 30 19.22 -2.78 -24.58
CA HIS A 30 19.49 -3.92 -25.46
C HIS A 30 20.10 -5.10 -24.68
N ARG A 31 21.16 -4.84 -23.90
CA ARG A 31 21.78 -5.88 -23.05
C ARG A 31 20.81 -6.45 -22.02
N PHE A 32 19.90 -5.62 -21.50
CA PHE A 32 18.88 -6.06 -20.57
C PHE A 32 17.90 -7.03 -21.24
N TYR A 33 17.35 -6.70 -22.41
CA TYR A 33 16.40 -7.57 -23.07
C TYR A 33 17.01 -8.89 -23.56
N ASP A 34 18.29 -8.89 -23.97
CA ASP A 34 19.01 -10.10 -24.41
C ASP A 34 19.49 -10.99 -23.25
N GLY A 35 19.63 -10.41 -22.06
CA GLY A 35 20.18 -11.11 -20.89
C GLY A 35 19.19 -12.07 -20.25
N ASP A 36 19.72 -13.11 -19.59
CA ASP A 36 18.94 -13.94 -18.68
C ASP A 36 18.54 -13.17 -17.42
N ILE A 37 17.71 -13.80 -16.56
CA ILE A 37 17.22 -13.18 -15.32
C ILE A 37 18.40 -12.71 -14.44
N GLY A 38 19.47 -13.49 -14.38
CA GLY A 38 20.73 -13.18 -13.71
C GLY A 38 21.33 -11.86 -14.20
N THR A 39 21.70 -11.84 -15.47
CA THR A 39 22.32 -10.71 -16.17
C THR A 39 21.48 -9.44 -16.08
N ARG A 40 20.16 -9.57 -16.22
CA ARG A 40 19.21 -8.44 -16.14
C ARG A 40 19.30 -7.68 -14.83
N ALA A 41 19.34 -8.37 -13.69
CA ALA A 41 19.50 -7.63 -12.44
C ALA A 41 20.94 -7.22 -12.17
N ASP A 42 21.95 -7.91 -12.70
CA ASP A 42 23.33 -7.44 -12.60
C ASP A 42 23.51 -6.11 -13.32
N ILE A 43 22.80 -5.90 -14.44
CA ILE A 43 22.73 -4.59 -15.11
C ILE A 43 22.13 -3.53 -14.18
N ILE A 44 21.02 -3.82 -13.48
CA ILE A 44 20.41 -2.89 -12.51
C ILE A 44 21.38 -2.58 -11.37
N VAL A 45 22.00 -3.61 -10.80
CA VAL A 45 22.98 -3.47 -9.71
C VAL A 45 24.18 -2.66 -10.17
N GLN A 46 24.69 -2.87 -11.40
CA GLN A 46 25.80 -2.10 -11.95
C GLN A 46 25.45 -0.62 -12.14
N LEU A 47 24.25 -0.30 -12.65
CA LEU A 47 23.77 1.09 -12.77
C LEU A 47 23.80 1.81 -11.42
N TRP A 48 23.46 1.11 -10.35
CA TRP A 48 23.39 1.67 -9.00
C TRP A 48 24.73 1.66 -8.26
N GLN A 49 25.55 0.63 -8.43
CA GLN A 49 26.89 0.54 -7.83
C GLN A 49 27.83 1.63 -8.36
N GLN A 50 27.75 1.96 -9.66
CA GLN A 50 28.48 3.07 -10.27
C GLN A 50 28.16 4.42 -9.61
N CYS A 51 27.01 4.54 -8.97
CA CYS A 51 26.65 5.75 -8.22
C CYS A 51 27.23 5.72 -6.80
N SER A 52 27.32 4.55 -6.15
CA SER A 52 27.74 4.41 -4.74
C SER A 52 29.26 4.33 -4.50
N VAL A 53 30.07 4.08 -5.55
CA VAL A 53 31.53 3.93 -5.45
C VAL A 53 32.21 5.04 -6.27
N ALA A 54 32.80 6.04 -5.62
CA ALA A 54 33.78 6.92 -6.24
C ALA A 54 35.18 6.45 -5.82
N PRO A 55 36.18 6.35 -6.73
CA PRO A 55 36.81 7.55 -7.31
C PRO A 55 37.33 7.43 -8.77
N ALA A 56 37.23 8.51 -9.57
CA ALA A 56 38.13 8.91 -10.69
C ALA A 56 37.41 9.70 -11.81
N ASN A 57 36.11 9.48 -11.99
CA ASN A 57 35.27 10.29 -12.89
C ASN A 57 33.96 10.60 -12.15
N PRO A 58 33.75 11.84 -11.69
CA PRO A 58 32.47 12.20 -11.11
C PRO A 58 31.43 12.14 -12.23
N LEU A 59 30.61 11.09 -12.24
CA LEU A 59 29.33 11.15 -12.94
C LEU A 59 28.62 12.41 -12.43
N GLY A 60 28.16 13.26 -13.34
CA GLY A 60 27.45 14.46 -12.93
C GLY A 60 26.19 14.09 -12.13
N PRO A 61 25.66 14.98 -11.27
CA PRO A 61 24.40 14.74 -10.53
C PRO A 61 23.22 14.32 -11.44
N CYS A 62 23.24 14.78 -12.70
CA CYS A 62 22.28 14.41 -13.75
C CYS A 62 22.39 12.94 -14.17
N ASP A 63 23.59 12.37 -14.20
CA ASP A 63 23.83 10.99 -14.64
C ASP A 63 23.45 9.97 -13.54
N ILE A 64 23.72 10.30 -12.27
CA ILE A 64 23.31 9.49 -11.11
C ILE A 64 21.77 9.37 -11.06
N SER A 65 21.07 10.50 -11.21
CA SER A 65 19.60 10.51 -11.18
C SER A 65 19.00 9.67 -12.31
N LYS A 66 19.58 9.74 -13.52
CA LYS A 66 19.14 8.95 -14.68
C LYS A 66 19.39 7.45 -14.47
N SER A 67 20.56 7.05 -13.95
CA SER A 67 20.87 5.66 -13.65
C SER A 67 19.94 5.06 -12.60
N VAL A 68 19.63 5.81 -11.54
CA VAL A 68 18.67 5.37 -10.52
C VAL A 68 17.28 5.17 -11.13
N VAL A 69 16.79 6.16 -11.88
CA VAL A 69 15.47 6.08 -12.55
C VAL A 69 15.40 4.92 -13.54
N LEU A 70 16.44 4.73 -14.34
CA LEU A 70 16.51 3.63 -15.31
C LEU A 70 16.51 2.28 -14.60
N GLY A 71 17.31 2.09 -13.55
CA GLY A 71 17.33 0.85 -12.78
C GLY A 71 15.96 0.52 -12.16
N ILE A 72 15.22 1.53 -11.67
CA ILE A 72 13.86 1.32 -11.16
C ILE A 72 12.91 0.86 -12.29
N LYS A 73 12.97 1.50 -13.46
CA LYS A 73 12.15 1.12 -14.62
C LYS A 73 12.45 -0.30 -15.09
N LEU A 74 13.73 -0.66 -15.16
CA LEU A 74 14.15 -2.01 -15.53
C LEU A 74 13.64 -3.05 -14.52
N TYR A 75 13.70 -2.73 -13.23
CA TYR A 75 13.15 -3.59 -12.20
C TYR A 75 11.62 -3.75 -12.33
N ASP A 76 10.89 -2.69 -12.69
CA ASP A 76 9.46 -2.79 -12.99
C ASP A 76 9.17 -3.80 -14.10
N VAL A 77 9.97 -3.80 -15.17
CA VAL A 77 9.85 -4.78 -16.25
C VAL A 77 10.04 -6.20 -15.72
N MET A 78 11.06 -6.45 -14.90
CA MET A 78 11.28 -7.78 -14.29
C MET A 78 10.10 -8.22 -13.42
N ILE A 79 9.49 -7.31 -12.66
CA ILE A 79 8.30 -7.62 -11.86
C ILE A 79 7.10 -7.94 -12.76
N CYS A 80 6.92 -7.19 -13.85
CA CYS A 80 5.88 -7.43 -14.83
C CYS A 80 5.99 -8.80 -15.48
N GLU A 81 7.22 -9.28 -15.67
CA GLU A 81 7.52 -10.60 -16.22
C GLU A 81 7.53 -11.72 -15.16
N GLY A 82 7.17 -11.43 -13.91
CA GLY A 82 7.14 -12.41 -12.82
C GLY A 82 8.52 -12.84 -12.30
N GLN A 83 9.59 -12.15 -12.70
CA GLN A 83 10.98 -12.48 -12.35
C GLN A 83 11.43 -11.84 -11.02
N GLY A 84 10.68 -10.84 -10.53
CA GLY A 84 11.08 -10.02 -9.37
C GLY A 84 11.52 -10.82 -8.14
N ASN A 85 10.80 -11.90 -7.80
CA ASN A 85 11.11 -12.71 -6.62
C ASN A 85 12.48 -13.42 -6.68
N GLN A 86 12.95 -13.78 -7.87
CA GLN A 86 14.23 -14.51 -8.04
C GLN A 86 15.44 -13.60 -7.83
N VAL A 87 15.26 -12.29 -8.02
CA VAL A 87 16.34 -11.30 -8.05
C VAL A 87 16.20 -10.25 -6.96
N ARG A 88 15.13 -10.36 -6.15
CA ARG A 88 14.72 -9.35 -5.17
C ARG A 88 15.84 -9.00 -4.21
N ASP A 89 16.41 -10.00 -3.54
CA ASP A 89 17.33 -9.78 -2.43
C ASP A 89 18.58 -9.00 -2.89
N ARG A 90 19.14 -9.33 -4.07
CA ARG A 90 20.29 -8.61 -4.63
C ARG A 90 19.96 -7.18 -5.06
N ILE A 91 18.80 -6.96 -5.69
CA ILE A 91 18.37 -5.62 -6.09
C ILE A 91 18.07 -4.76 -4.85
N TYR A 92 17.42 -5.34 -3.84
CA TYR A 92 17.05 -4.64 -2.61
C TYR A 92 18.28 -4.28 -1.79
N GLN A 93 19.28 -5.15 -1.74
CA GLN A 93 20.58 -4.84 -1.17
C GLN A 93 21.26 -3.66 -1.88
N SER A 94 21.23 -3.64 -3.22
CA SER A 94 21.79 -2.52 -3.99
C SER A 94 21.02 -1.20 -3.76
N ALA A 95 19.69 -1.25 -3.65
CA ALA A 95 18.87 -0.09 -3.30
C ALA A 95 19.18 0.42 -1.87
N SER A 96 19.36 -0.48 -0.90
CA SER A 96 19.81 -0.11 0.46
C SER A 96 21.14 0.64 0.45
N LEU A 97 22.12 0.16 -0.33
CA LEU A 97 23.43 0.82 -0.44
C LEU A 97 23.31 2.24 -1.02
N LEU A 98 22.50 2.41 -2.07
CA LEU A 98 22.20 3.74 -2.61
C LEU A 98 21.55 4.65 -1.58
N PHE A 99 20.52 4.16 -0.88
CA PHE A 99 19.81 4.92 0.14
C PHE A 99 20.76 5.40 1.24
N TYR A 100 21.58 4.50 1.81
CA TYR A 100 22.52 4.89 2.86
C TYR A 100 23.63 5.81 2.37
N ALA A 101 24.10 5.65 1.13
CA ALA A 101 25.03 6.59 0.51
C ALA A 101 24.42 8.00 0.40
N ALA A 102 23.14 8.10 0.05
CA ALA A 102 22.42 9.37 -0.03
C ALA A 102 22.20 10.00 1.36
N VAL A 103 21.76 9.21 2.35
CA VAL A 103 21.58 9.68 3.74
C VAL A 103 22.90 10.19 4.33
N ARG A 104 24.03 9.53 4.00
CA ARG A 104 25.38 9.96 4.39
C ARG A 104 25.96 11.09 3.54
N ARG A 105 25.16 11.66 2.61
CA ARG A 105 25.55 12.73 1.69
C ARG A 105 26.76 12.39 0.81
N GLN A 106 27.01 11.10 0.56
CA GLN A 106 28.05 10.64 -0.36
C GLN A 106 27.60 10.76 -1.82
N ILE A 107 26.28 10.72 -2.04
CA ILE A 107 25.64 10.99 -3.33
C ILE A 107 24.51 11.98 -3.14
N ASN A 108 24.28 12.85 -4.13
CA ASN A 108 23.13 13.76 -4.12
C ASN A 108 21.98 13.16 -4.93
N LEU A 109 20.91 12.76 -4.23
CA LEU A 109 19.66 12.27 -4.82
C LEU A 109 18.48 13.23 -4.58
N GLU A 110 18.73 14.47 -4.15
CA GLU A 110 17.67 15.43 -3.80
C GLU A 110 16.75 15.75 -4.98
N HIS A 111 17.29 15.76 -6.20
CA HIS A 111 16.55 16.02 -7.43
C HIS A 111 15.67 14.86 -7.91
N LEU A 112 15.76 13.69 -7.30
CA LEU A 112 14.88 12.57 -7.65
C LEU A 112 13.44 12.92 -7.32
N ASN A 113 12.54 12.56 -8.22
CA ASN A 113 11.10 12.63 -7.96
C ASN A 113 10.76 11.85 -6.68
N THR A 114 9.86 12.42 -5.87
CA THR A 114 9.41 11.85 -4.59
C THR A 114 9.01 10.38 -4.69
N ARG A 115 8.36 9.97 -5.79
CA ARG A 115 7.98 8.59 -6.07
C ARG A 115 9.19 7.67 -6.15
N ILE A 116 10.24 8.09 -6.85
CA ILE A 116 11.49 7.32 -7.00
C ILE A 116 12.19 7.18 -5.65
N LYS A 117 12.25 8.26 -4.87
CA LYS A 117 12.78 8.22 -3.49
C LYS A 117 11.98 7.26 -2.61
N ALA A 118 10.65 7.35 -2.63
CA ALA A 118 9.78 6.47 -1.85
C ALA A 118 9.95 5.00 -2.24
N ARG A 119 10.16 4.70 -3.53
CA ARG A 119 10.48 3.36 -4.01
C ARG A 119 11.83 2.84 -3.47
N LEU A 120 12.88 3.65 -3.49
CA LEU A 120 14.17 3.27 -2.90
C LEU A 120 14.03 2.98 -1.41
N CYS A 121 13.29 3.81 -0.68
CA CYS A 121 12.99 3.58 0.74
C CYS A 121 12.20 2.28 0.95
N ALA A 122 11.17 2.01 0.13
CA ALA A 122 10.38 0.78 0.24
C ALA A 122 11.21 -0.48 -0.05
N MET A 123 12.11 -0.42 -1.04
CA MET A 123 13.04 -1.51 -1.34
C MET A 123 14.05 -1.72 -0.21
N THR A 124 14.54 -0.63 0.39
CA THR A 124 15.46 -0.66 1.54
C THR A 124 14.78 -1.26 2.76
N LEU A 125 13.57 -0.79 3.09
CA LEU A 125 12.76 -1.32 4.18
C LEU A 125 12.45 -2.81 4.00
N SER A 126 12.21 -3.22 2.75
CA SER A 126 11.95 -4.63 2.41
C SER A 126 13.21 -5.50 2.38
N ASN A 127 14.41 -4.91 2.39
CA ASN A 127 15.68 -5.63 2.45
C ASN A 127 16.03 -6.07 3.88
N ILE A 128 15.37 -5.49 4.89
CA ILE A 128 15.69 -5.83 6.27
C ILE A 128 15.32 -7.30 6.50
N LYS A 129 16.33 -8.09 6.85
CA LYS A 129 16.11 -9.50 7.21
C LYS A 129 15.40 -9.51 8.56
N MET A 130 14.14 -9.95 8.57
CA MET A 130 13.30 -10.06 9.77
C MET A 130 14.00 -10.80 10.93
N ALA A 131 14.86 -11.77 10.63
CA ALA A 131 15.65 -12.50 11.64
C ALA A 131 16.72 -11.66 12.35
N ARG A 132 17.13 -10.50 11.81
CA ARG A 132 18.05 -9.54 12.46
C ARG A 132 17.32 -8.48 13.28
N LEU A 133 16.05 -8.21 12.97
CA LEU A 133 15.22 -7.24 13.69
C LEU A 133 14.81 -7.71 15.09
N ALA A 134 14.92 -9.00 15.36
CA ALA A 134 14.68 -9.58 16.67
C ALA A 134 15.64 -9.01 17.74
N ASP A 135 16.85 -8.58 17.35
CA ASP A 135 17.89 -8.15 18.28
C ASP A 135 18.12 -6.63 18.31
N ASP A 136 17.55 -5.85 17.37
CA ASP A 136 17.88 -4.41 17.24
C ASP A 136 16.70 -3.54 16.76
N LEU A 137 15.78 -3.22 17.68
CA LEU A 137 14.72 -2.21 17.47
C LEU A 137 15.27 -0.80 17.22
N THR A 138 16.52 -0.53 17.63
CA THR A 138 17.19 0.75 17.39
C THR A 138 17.52 0.87 15.91
N GLU A 139 18.01 -0.19 15.25
CA GLU A 139 18.26 -0.19 13.79
C GLU A 139 16.99 0.15 12.99
N LEU A 140 15.83 -0.40 13.37
CA LEU A 140 14.56 -0.10 12.69
C LEU A 140 14.12 1.35 12.92
N THR A 141 14.30 1.86 14.13
CA THR A 141 13.97 3.25 14.48
C THR A 141 14.87 4.24 13.74
N ASP A 142 16.17 3.97 13.68
CA ASP A 142 17.16 4.78 12.96
C ASP A 142 16.89 4.77 11.46
N LEU A 143 16.47 3.63 10.91
CA LEU A 143 16.04 3.56 9.52
C LEU A 143 14.79 4.42 9.28
N PHE A 144 13.77 4.34 10.13
CA PHE A 144 12.57 5.17 9.99
C PHE A 144 12.89 6.66 10.04
N GLN A 145 13.77 7.07 10.95
CA GLN A 145 14.27 8.43 11.00
C GLN A 145 15.02 8.79 9.71
N SER A 146 15.91 7.92 9.23
CA SER A 146 16.67 8.14 7.99
C SER A 146 15.76 8.29 6.77
N ILE A 147 14.71 7.47 6.68
CA ILE A 147 13.69 7.55 5.64
C ILE A 147 12.94 8.87 5.75
N GLY A 148 12.52 9.26 6.95
CA GLY A 148 11.84 10.53 7.20
C GLY A 148 12.67 11.76 6.85
N HIS A 149 14.00 11.72 7.02
CA HIS A 149 14.89 12.81 6.59
C HIS A 149 15.12 12.82 5.08
N PHE A 150 15.19 11.65 4.45
CA PHE A 150 15.42 11.53 3.01
C PHE A 150 14.16 11.90 2.18
N LEU A 151 12.98 11.66 2.73
CA LEU A 151 11.70 11.94 2.11
C LEU A 151 11.08 13.23 2.64
N THR A 152 10.60 14.07 1.74
CA THR A 152 9.59 15.07 2.10
C THR A 152 8.24 14.37 2.17
N ILE A 153 7.88 13.88 3.35
CA ILE A 153 6.58 13.21 3.58
C ILE A 153 5.47 14.27 3.50
N PRO A 154 4.42 14.04 2.68
CA PRO A 154 3.30 14.97 2.62
C PRO A 154 2.67 15.22 4.00
N LYS A 155 2.30 16.47 4.29
CA LYS A 155 1.74 16.91 5.58
C LYS A 155 0.55 16.06 6.02
N ALA A 156 -0.33 15.70 5.08
CA ALA A 156 -1.49 14.85 5.36
C ALA A 156 -1.10 13.41 5.75
N LEU A 157 0.04 12.90 5.27
CA LEU A 157 0.56 11.58 5.59
C LEU A 157 1.50 11.58 6.80
N ALA A 158 2.07 12.72 7.18
CA ALA A 158 3.02 12.81 8.30
C ALA A 158 2.48 12.24 9.63
N PRO A 159 1.21 12.49 10.05
CA PRO A 159 0.65 11.86 11.24
C PRO A 159 0.65 10.33 11.17
N MET A 160 0.60 9.76 9.96
CA MET A 160 0.54 8.31 9.77
C MET A 160 1.86 7.61 10.09
N THR A 161 2.98 8.32 10.27
CA THR A 161 4.23 7.70 10.74
C THR A 161 4.23 7.35 12.23
N HIS A 162 3.16 7.70 12.96
CA HIS A 162 3.04 7.50 14.40
C HIS A 162 1.87 6.59 14.74
N THR A 163 2.06 5.65 15.67
CA THR A 163 1.10 4.56 15.99
C THR A 163 -0.20 5.00 16.66
N TYR A 164 -0.25 6.22 17.20
CA TYR A 164 -1.40 6.72 17.97
C TYR A 164 -2.34 7.61 17.17
N HIS A 165 -1.93 8.08 16.00
CA HIS A 165 -2.78 8.97 15.21
C HIS A 165 -3.83 8.17 14.43
N PRO A 166 -5.13 8.48 14.58
CA PRO A 166 -6.17 7.91 13.73
C PRO A 166 -5.99 8.41 12.29
N MET A 167 -6.32 7.54 11.33
CA MET A 167 -6.27 7.90 9.92
C MET A 167 -7.45 8.81 9.57
N ASP A 168 -7.16 9.93 8.93
CA ASP A 168 -8.20 10.81 8.39
C ASP A 168 -8.92 10.15 7.20
N ARG A 169 -10.24 10.38 7.09
CA ARG A 169 -11.09 9.83 6.02
C ARG A 169 -10.58 10.22 4.63
N GLN A 170 -10.23 11.49 4.42
CA GLN A 170 -9.77 11.97 3.11
C GLN A 170 -8.42 11.36 2.74
N VAL A 171 -7.55 11.13 3.73
CA VAL A 171 -6.28 10.41 3.53
C VAL A 171 -6.55 8.99 3.03
N LEU A 172 -7.47 8.26 3.67
CA LEU A 172 -7.84 6.90 3.25
C LEU A 172 -8.51 6.88 1.87
N ASP A 173 -9.49 7.75 1.63
CA ASP A 173 -10.20 7.85 0.35
C ASP A 173 -9.22 8.13 -0.81
N THR A 174 -8.33 9.12 -0.61
CA THR A 174 -7.31 9.49 -1.61
C THR A 174 -6.34 8.33 -1.87
N ALA A 175 -5.90 7.64 -0.81
CA ALA A 175 -4.98 6.51 -0.94
C ALA A 175 -5.62 5.36 -1.75
N ILE A 176 -6.88 5.01 -1.49
CA ILE A 176 -7.58 3.95 -2.21
C ILE A 176 -7.88 4.36 -3.66
N TYR A 177 -8.26 5.62 -3.90
CA TYR A 177 -8.43 6.13 -5.26
C TYR A 177 -7.14 6.01 -6.08
N LEU A 178 -6.00 6.45 -5.54
CA LEU A 178 -4.71 6.33 -6.21
C LEU A 178 -4.31 4.87 -6.47
N LEU A 179 -4.75 3.95 -5.63
CA LEU A 179 -4.54 2.51 -5.78
C LEU A 179 -5.40 1.89 -6.90
N THR A 180 -6.52 2.52 -7.27
CA THR A 180 -7.52 1.99 -8.21
C THR A 180 -7.53 2.67 -9.57
N VAL A 181 -7.11 3.94 -9.68
CA VAL A 181 -7.28 4.78 -10.88
C VAL A 181 -6.71 4.18 -12.20
N ASP A 182 -5.67 3.33 -12.13
CA ASP A 182 -5.07 2.71 -13.33
C ASP A 182 -5.52 1.26 -13.54
N LYS A 183 -6.53 0.80 -12.80
CA LYS A 183 -6.99 -0.60 -12.83
C LYS A 183 -8.32 -0.71 -13.56
N GLU A 184 -8.27 -1.33 -14.74
CA GLU A 184 -9.45 -1.59 -15.54
C GLU A 184 -10.49 -2.43 -14.78
N GLY A 185 -11.77 -2.02 -14.86
CA GLY A 185 -12.89 -2.71 -14.23
C GLY A 185 -12.94 -2.59 -12.71
N ILE A 186 -12.15 -1.70 -12.11
CA ILE A 186 -12.08 -1.48 -10.67
C ILE A 186 -12.39 -0.02 -10.37
N PHE A 187 -13.41 0.18 -9.55
CA PHE A 187 -13.90 1.51 -9.20
C PHE A 187 -13.81 1.73 -7.70
N PHE A 188 -13.79 2.99 -7.31
CA PHE A 188 -13.78 3.42 -5.93
C PHE A 188 -15.00 4.33 -5.65
N SER A 189 -15.62 4.18 -4.49
CA SER A 189 -16.56 5.15 -3.92
C SER A 189 -16.02 5.67 -2.59
N SER A 190 -16.28 6.96 -2.32
CA SER A 190 -15.95 7.60 -1.05
C SER A 190 -16.47 6.81 0.14
N THR A 191 -15.77 6.93 1.27
CA THR A 191 -16.15 6.30 2.54
C THR A 191 -17.62 6.55 2.88
N LEU A 192 -18.38 5.46 3.06
CA LEU A 192 -19.74 5.52 3.57
C LEU A 192 -19.72 5.84 5.08
N LEU A 193 -20.59 6.76 5.50
CA LEU A 193 -20.75 7.10 6.91
C LEU A 193 -22.01 6.45 7.45
N TYR A 194 -21.92 5.80 8.61
CA TYR A 194 -23.09 5.24 9.28
C TYR A 194 -22.99 5.31 10.82
N SER A 195 -24.15 5.24 11.48
CA SER A 195 -24.27 5.19 12.94
C SER A 195 -24.57 3.77 13.41
N GLU A 196 -23.85 3.30 14.42
CA GLU A 196 -24.12 1.98 15.03
C GLU A 196 -25.37 1.96 15.91
N ASN A 197 -25.87 3.15 16.31
CA ASN A 197 -26.89 3.31 17.34
C ASN A 197 -28.31 3.49 16.81
N GLU A 198 -28.52 3.70 15.50
CA GLU A 198 -29.84 4.04 14.96
C GLU A 198 -30.58 2.84 14.35
N ALA A 199 -31.78 2.55 14.87
CA ALA A 199 -32.58 1.39 14.52
C ALA A 199 -33.51 1.59 13.30
N ILE A 200 -33.61 2.81 12.74
CA ILE A 200 -34.62 3.15 11.71
C ILE A 200 -33.99 3.48 10.34
N ASP A 201 -32.91 4.28 10.28
CA ASP A 201 -32.09 4.45 9.07
C ASP A 201 -30.60 4.55 9.47
N PRO A 202 -29.73 3.58 9.10
CA PRO A 202 -28.33 3.60 9.49
C PRO A 202 -27.53 4.79 8.93
N PHE A 203 -28.07 5.51 7.95
CA PHE A 203 -27.45 6.70 7.36
C PHE A 203 -28.00 8.02 7.93
N ASP A 204 -29.00 7.99 8.81
CA ASP A 204 -29.46 9.19 9.51
C ASP A 204 -28.42 9.53 10.58
N LEU A 205 -27.48 10.39 10.20
CA LEU A 205 -26.46 10.90 11.11
C LEU A 205 -26.91 12.25 11.66
N GLY A 206 -26.36 12.65 12.80
CA GLY A 206 -26.61 13.98 13.37
C GLY A 206 -26.42 15.10 12.33
N LYS A 207 -27.10 16.23 12.56
CA LYS A 207 -27.27 17.37 11.62
C LYS A 207 -26.03 17.73 10.77
N TYR A 208 -24.82 17.58 11.30
CA TYR A 208 -23.57 17.95 10.64
C TYR A 208 -23.05 16.94 9.60
N LEU A 209 -23.41 15.66 9.70
CA LEU A 209 -22.93 14.61 8.81
C LEU A 209 -24.02 14.03 7.90
N LYS A 210 -25.28 14.45 8.09
CA LYS A 210 -26.44 13.97 7.34
C LYS A 210 -26.32 14.20 5.82
N ASP A 211 -25.94 15.40 5.41
CA ASP A 211 -25.84 15.72 3.99
C ASP A 211 -24.70 14.93 3.33
N GLU A 212 -23.57 14.78 4.03
CA GLU A 212 -22.45 13.96 3.57
C GLU A 212 -22.81 12.46 3.49
N SER A 213 -23.49 11.91 4.51
CA SER A 213 -23.87 10.50 4.52
C SER A 213 -24.83 10.17 3.38
N VAL A 214 -25.83 11.03 3.15
CA VAL A 214 -26.78 10.87 2.03
C VAL A 214 -26.06 10.99 0.69
N LEU A 215 -25.16 11.96 0.53
CA LEU A 215 -24.37 12.13 -0.68
C LEU A 215 -23.52 10.88 -0.99
N PHE A 216 -22.74 10.38 -0.02
CA PHE A 216 -21.86 9.24 -0.24
C PHE A 216 -22.64 7.94 -0.45
N LYS A 217 -23.78 7.77 0.26
CA LYS A 217 -24.72 6.68 -0.01
C LYS A 217 -25.17 6.72 -1.47
N ASN A 218 -25.70 7.85 -1.93
CA ASN A 218 -26.22 7.97 -3.29
C ASN A 218 -25.12 7.77 -4.34
N ASN A 219 -23.92 8.29 -4.09
CA ASN A 219 -22.76 8.03 -4.95
C ASN A 219 -22.46 6.54 -5.06
N ALA A 220 -22.39 5.82 -3.93
CA ALA A 220 -22.15 4.38 -3.96
C ALA A 220 -23.26 3.62 -4.70
N LYS A 221 -24.54 3.98 -4.50
CA LYS A 221 -25.68 3.39 -5.21
C LYS A 221 -25.55 3.59 -6.72
N GLU A 222 -25.30 4.82 -7.17
CA GLU A 222 -25.15 5.11 -8.60
C GLU A 222 -23.94 4.40 -9.21
N LYS A 223 -22.83 4.30 -8.48
CA LYS A 223 -21.64 3.55 -8.94
C LYS A 223 -21.93 2.05 -9.04
N LEU A 224 -22.63 1.45 -8.08
CA LEU A 224 -23.02 0.04 -8.13
C LEU A 224 -23.91 -0.26 -9.35
N LYS A 225 -24.96 0.53 -9.58
CA LYS A 225 -25.89 0.36 -10.72
C LYS A 225 -25.19 0.34 -12.08
N ARG A 226 -24.10 1.09 -12.22
CA ARG A 226 -23.36 1.23 -13.47
C ARG A 226 -22.35 0.11 -13.71
N LEU A 227 -22.07 -0.72 -12.71
CA LEU A 227 -21.15 -1.83 -12.88
C LEU A 227 -21.74 -2.85 -13.87
N VAL A 228 -20.90 -3.32 -14.78
CA VAL A 228 -21.20 -4.53 -15.57
C VAL A 228 -20.58 -5.77 -14.91
N PRO A 229 -21.09 -6.99 -15.20
CA PRO A 229 -20.59 -8.22 -14.59
C PRO A 229 -19.07 -8.36 -14.67
N GLY A 230 -18.45 -8.76 -13.56
CA GLY A 230 -16.99 -8.86 -13.40
C GLY A 230 -16.32 -7.58 -12.88
N GLN A 231 -16.96 -6.41 -13.02
CA GLN A 231 -16.47 -5.16 -12.46
C GLN A 231 -16.67 -5.09 -10.95
N LYS A 232 -15.85 -4.24 -10.32
CA LYS A 232 -15.68 -4.20 -8.88
C LYS A 232 -15.80 -2.77 -8.36
N LEU A 233 -16.44 -2.60 -7.21
CA LEU A 233 -16.45 -1.34 -6.47
C LEU A 233 -15.85 -1.55 -5.08
N LEU A 234 -14.88 -0.72 -4.74
CA LEU A 234 -14.26 -0.64 -3.44
C LEU A 234 -14.83 0.56 -2.70
N PHE A 235 -15.30 0.37 -1.48
CA PHE A 235 -15.70 1.49 -0.63
C PHE A 235 -15.43 1.19 0.85
N PRO A 236 -14.77 2.10 1.57
CA PRO A 236 -14.69 2.03 3.02
C PRO A 236 -16.04 2.31 3.66
N ILE A 237 -16.20 1.84 4.89
CA ILE A 237 -17.28 2.21 5.79
C ILE A 237 -16.64 2.80 7.04
N LEU A 238 -17.09 3.97 7.47
CA LEU A 238 -16.74 4.57 8.76
C LEU A 238 -17.96 4.47 9.68
N SER A 239 -17.84 3.62 10.70
CA SER A 239 -18.82 3.58 11.78
C SER A 239 -18.53 4.70 12.76
N THR A 240 -19.56 5.42 13.17
CA THR A 240 -19.41 6.57 14.09
C THR A 240 -20.24 6.32 15.34
N SER A 241 -19.64 6.55 16.50
CA SER A 241 -20.32 6.52 17.80
C SER A 241 -20.71 7.94 18.20
N LEU A 242 -21.62 8.57 17.45
CA LEU A 242 -22.10 9.92 17.79
C LEU A 242 -23.01 9.82 19.02
N ASN A 243 -22.42 9.92 20.21
CA ASN A 243 -23.19 9.95 21.45
C ASN A 243 -23.68 11.36 21.84
N ASN A 244 -23.25 12.43 21.16
CA ASN A 244 -23.74 13.80 21.44
C ASN A 244 -23.54 14.76 20.25
N SER A 245 -24.50 15.67 20.07
CA SER A 245 -24.65 16.64 18.97
C SER A 245 -23.58 17.75 18.89
N SER A 246 -22.50 17.68 19.66
CA SER A 246 -21.51 18.76 19.82
C SER A 246 -20.10 18.47 19.29
N GLN A 247 -19.79 17.23 18.90
CA GLN A 247 -18.46 16.87 18.40
C GLN A 247 -18.36 17.01 16.88
N ARG A 248 -17.32 17.74 16.43
CA ARG A 248 -16.99 17.94 15.00
C ARG A 248 -16.07 16.84 14.43
N ALA A 249 -15.37 16.10 15.28
CA ALA A 249 -14.53 14.98 14.88
C ALA A 249 -15.25 13.70 15.28
N ALA A 250 -15.63 12.88 14.30
CA ALA A 250 -16.18 11.57 14.57
C ALA A 250 -15.04 10.63 14.95
N ASP A 251 -14.94 10.29 16.24
CA ASP A 251 -14.28 9.04 16.62
C ASP A 251 -15.07 7.90 15.97
N GLY A 252 -14.36 7.03 15.27
CA GLY A 252 -15.00 6.01 14.45
C GLY A 252 -14.09 4.87 14.06
N HIS A 253 -14.70 3.84 13.51
CA HIS A 253 -14.00 2.62 13.10
C HIS A 253 -14.15 2.38 11.61
N PHE A 254 -13.02 2.19 10.93
CA PHE A 254 -13.01 1.86 9.50
C PHE A 254 -13.21 0.36 9.28
N SER A 255 -14.01 0.06 8.27
CA SER A 255 -14.19 -1.26 7.68
C SER A 255 -14.13 -1.13 6.15
N ALA A 256 -14.02 -2.25 5.45
CA ALA A 256 -13.90 -2.26 4.00
C ALA A 256 -15.00 -3.10 3.36
N VAL A 257 -15.48 -2.68 2.19
CA VAL A 257 -16.35 -3.51 1.35
C VAL A 257 -15.80 -3.59 -0.06
N LEU A 258 -15.62 -4.83 -0.53
CA LEU A 258 -15.44 -5.14 -1.95
C LEU A 258 -16.79 -5.64 -2.49
N ALA A 259 -17.35 -4.91 -3.46
CA ALA A 259 -18.50 -5.35 -4.23
C ALA A 259 -18.04 -5.86 -5.60
N VAL A 260 -18.55 -7.02 -6.01
CA VAL A 260 -18.33 -7.60 -7.33
C VAL A 260 -19.67 -7.79 -8.01
N LYS A 261 -19.85 -7.20 -9.19
CA LYS A 261 -21.07 -7.37 -9.98
C LYS A 261 -21.08 -8.77 -10.61
N THR A 262 -22.17 -9.50 -10.42
CA THR A 262 -22.41 -10.80 -11.07
C THR A 262 -23.53 -10.65 -12.10
N THR A 263 -23.84 -11.73 -12.82
CA THR A 263 -24.99 -11.78 -13.74
C THR A 263 -26.33 -11.71 -13.02
N GLU A 264 -26.39 -12.15 -11.76
CA GLU A 264 -27.62 -12.27 -10.95
C GLU A 264 -27.78 -11.13 -9.93
N GLY A 265 -26.72 -10.36 -9.67
CA GLY A 265 -26.73 -9.32 -8.65
C GLY A 265 -25.32 -8.94 -8.22
N TYR A 266 -25.01 -9.09 -6.94
CA TYR A 266 -23.70 -8.76 -6.36
C TYR A 266 -23.21 -9.79 -5.35
N HIS A 267 -21.89 -9.96 -5.34
CA HIS A 267 -21.16 -10.53 -4.21
C HIS A 267 -20.45 -9.42 -3.45
N PHE A 268 -20.70 -9.33 -2.16
CA PHE A 268 -20.03 -8.40 -1.25
C PHE A 268 -19.11 -9.17 -0.30
N THR A 269 -17.89 -8.67 -0.16
CA THR A 269 -16.99 -9.06 0.93
C THR A 269 -16.82 -7.90 1.87
N LEU A 270 -17.37 -8.03 3.08
CA LEU A 270 -17.21 -7.09 4.19
C LEU A 270 -15.97 -7.50 4.99
N PHE A 271 -15.06 -6.57 5.24
CA PHE A 271 -13.89 -6.78 6.07
C PHE A 271 -13.90 -5.84 7.27
N ASP A 272 -13.58 -6.37 8.45
CA ASP A 272 -13.48 -5.62 9.69
C ASP A 272 -12.39 -6.21 10.62
N SER A 273 -11.37 -5.40 10.94
CA SER A 273 -10.22 -5.79 11.76
C SER A 273 -10.41 -5.68 13.27
N ASN A 274 -11.59 -5.25 13.72
CA ASN A 274 -11.92 -5.08 15.14
C ASN A 274 -13.19 -5.82 15.55
N SER A 275 -14.05 -6.19 14.60
CA SER A 275 -15.29 -6.92 14.89
C SER A 275 -15.05 -8.42 15.12
N PRO A 276 -15.59 -9.01 16.21
CA PRO A 276 -15.67 -10.45 16.39
C PRO A 276 -16.59 -11.12 15.34
N PRO A 277 -16.33 -12.38 14.97
CA PRO A 277 -17.15 -13.14 14.01
C PRO A 277 -18.65 -13.21 14.37
N ASP A 278 -18.97 -13.15 15.67
CA ASP A 278 -20.32 -13.38 16.21
C ASP A 278 -21.14 -12.10 16.42
N THR A 279 -20.64 -10.92 16.02
CA THR A 279 -21.36 -9.65 16.20
C THR A 279 -22.47 -9.43 15.18
N ASN A 280 -23.61 -8.90 15.64
CA ASN A 280 -24.75 -8.51 14.79
C ASN A 280 -24.30 -7.50 13.73
N ASP A 281 -24.66 -7.77 12.47
CA ASP A 281 -24.08 -7.08 11.33
C ASP A 281 -24.97 -5.95 10.80
N ASN A 282 -24.97 -4.83 11.53
CA ASN A 282 -25.60 -3.58 11.06
C ASN A 282 -25.00 -3.13 9.71
N LYS A 283 -23.75 -3.51 9.39
CA LYS A 283 -23.09 -3.20 8.11
C LYS A 283 -23.66 -4.03 6.96
N SER A 284 -24.06 -5.29 7.18
CA SER A 284 -24.80 -6.07 6.18
C SER A 284 -26.14 -5.42 5.80
N ALA A 285 -26.87 -4.88 6.78
CA ALA A 285 -28.10 -4.14 6.50
C ALA A 285 -27.82 -2.87 5.68
N LEU A 286 -26.78 -2.12 6.05
CA LEU A 286 -26.28 -0.96 5.31
C LEU A 286 -26.01 -1.28 3.83
N ILE A 287 -25.28 -2.38 3.56
CA ILE A 287 -24.93 -2.83 2.21
C ILE A 287 -26.18 -3.17 1.40
N LYS A 288 -27.16 -3.86 2.02
CA LYS A 288 -28.43 -4.20 1.35
C LYS A 288 -29.24 -2.96 0.96
N CYS A 289 -29.12 -1.85 1.68
CA CYS A 289 -29.75 -0.59 1.29
C CYS A 289 -29.15 0.05 0.03
N LEU A 290 -27.99 -0.42 -0.44
CA LEU A 290 -27.29 0.13 -1.60
C LEU A 290 -27.71 -0.48 -2.94
N ILE A 291 -28.24 -1.72 -2.93
CA ILE A 291 -28.66 -2.43 -4.14
C ILE A 291 -30.09 -2.04 -4.55
N GLU A 292 -30.42 -2.24 -5.83
CA GLU A 292 -31.79 -2.00 -6.32
C GLU A 292 -32.74 -3.12 -5.88
N PRO A 293 -34.05 -2.83 -5.72
CA PRO A 293 -35.04 -3.86 -5.43
C PRO A 293 -35.05 -4.95 -6.51
N GLY A 294 -34.94 -6.22 -6.09
CA GLY A 294 -34.95 -7.37 -7.00
C GLY A 294 -33.57 -7.86 -7.45
N GLU A 295 -32.49 -7.16 -7.10
CA GLU A 295 -31.12 -7.69 -7.28
C GLU A 295 -30.74 -8.63 -6.12
N GLU A 296 -30.09 -9.75 -6.43
CA GLU A 296 -29.57 -10.63 -5.39
C GLU A 296 -28.29 -10.06 -4.75
N ALA A 297 -28.15 -10.20 -3.43
CA ALA A 297 -26.94 -9.82 -2.72
C ALA A 297 -26.47 -10.96 -1.81
N LYS A 298 -25.30 -11.49 -2.12
CA LYS A 298 -24.57 -12.41 -1.25
C LYS A 298 -23.51 -11.63 -0.49
N ILE A 299 -23.55 -11.67 0.85
CA ILE A 299 -22.58 -10.98 1.70
C ILE A 299 -21.76 -12.02 2.47
N ILE A 300 -20.44 -11.87 2.42
CA ILE A 300 -19.48 -12.66 3.18
C ILE A 300 -18.68 -11.71 4.05
N ALA A 301 -18.64 -12.00 5.35
CA ALA A 301 -17.97 -11.15 6.33
C ALA A 301 -16.67 -11.80 6.80
N LEU A 302 -15.56 -11.12 6.57
CA LEU A 302 -14.21 -11.45 7.03
C LEU A 302 -13.90 -10.58 8.24
N ARG A 303 -14.17 -11.14 9.44
CA ARG A 303 -14.17 -10.38 10.70
C ARG A 303 -13.33 -11.09 11.73
N GLN A 304 -12.27 -10.44 12.19
CA GLN A 304 -11.45 -10.95 13.28
C GLN A 304 -10.74 -9.78 13.98
N PRO A 305 -10.77 -9.70 15.32
CA PRO A 305 -10.03 -8.69 16.04
C PRO A 305 -8.53 -9.03 16.07
N PHE A 306 -7.74 -8.29 15.30
CA PHE A 306 -6.27 -8.43 15.28
C PHE A 306 -5.51 -7.10 15.21
N GLN A 307 -6.20 -5.98 14.96
CA GLN A 307 -5.54 -4.68 14.81
C GLN A 307 -4.89 -4.19 16.10
N TYR A 308 -3.92 -3.28 15.95
CA TYR A 308 -3.36 -2.50 17.06
C TYR A 308 -3.99 -1.12 17.10
N HIS A 309 -4.70 -0.79 18.19
CA HIS A 309 -5.20 0.54 18.48
C HIS A 309 -5.93 1.19 17.27
N ASN A 310 -5.40 2.30 16.72
CA ASN A 310 -6.01 3.12 15.68
C ASN A 310 -5.65 2.69 14.24
N ASP A 311 -5.35 1.40 14.02
CA ASP A 311 -4.93 0.87 12.71
C ASP A 311 -6.09 0.43 11.80
N CYS A 312 -7.36 0.66 12.16
CA CYS A 312 -8.51 0.24 11.35
C CYS A 312 -8.48 0.77 9.91
N GLY A 313 -8.10 2.05 9.71
CA GLY A 313 -7.93 2.63 8.37
C GLY A 313 -6.77 2.00 7.59
N LEU A 314 -5.66 1.71 8.27
CA LEU A 314 -4.50 1.03 7.69
C LEU A 314 -4.84 -0.39 7.24
N HIS A 315 -5.56 -1.15 8.05
CA HIS A 315 -6.00 -2.50 7.71
C HIS A 315 -7.07 -2.50 6.62
N THR A 316 -7.94 -1.48 6.58
CA THR A 316 -8.89 -1.25 5.48
C THR A 316 -8.16 -1.04 4.15
N TYR A 317 -7.13 -0.18 4.14
CA TYR A 317 -6.28 0.01 2.96
C TYR A 317 -5.57 -1.30 2.53
N ASN A 318 -4.98 -2.02 3.49
CA ASN A 318 -4.27 -3.26 3.21
C ASN A 318 -5.19 -4.38 2.70
N PHE A 319 -6.43 -4.46 3.20
CA PHE A 319 -7.43 -5.37 2.67
C PHE A 319 -7.71 -5.10 1.19
N PHE A 320 -7.95 -3.85 0.81
CA PHE A 320 -8.15 -3.50 -0.60
C PHE A 320 -6.92 -3.83 -1.44
N LYS A 321 -5.73 -3.49 -0.95
CA LYS A 321 -4.48 -3.83 -1.62
C LYS A 321 -4.31 -5.33 -1.84
N LEU A 322 -4.70 -6.15 -0.87
CA LEU A 322 -4.71 -7.61 -0.95
C LEU A 322 -5.67 -8.09 -2.05
N CYS A 323 -6.92 -7.59 -2.04
CA CYS A 323 -7.92 -7.89 -3.08
C CYS A 323 -7.40 -7.55 -4.49
N LEU A 324 -6.77 -6.39 -4.64
CA LEU A 324 -6.24 -5.89 -5.91
C LEU A 324 -4.96 -6.59 -6.36
N SER A 325 -4.32 -7.37 -5.49
CA SER A 325 -3.11 -8.15 -5.76
C SER A 325 -3.39 -9.64 -5.92
N ALA A 326 -4.58 -10.10 -5.52
CA ALA A 326 -5.05 -11.45 -5.74
C ALA A 326 -5.03 -11.82 -7.23
N HIS A 327 -4.78 -13.09 -7.55
CA HIS A 327 -4.91 -13.58 -8.92
C HIS A 327 -6.38 -13.47 -9.37
N TYR A 328 -6.66 -13.25 -10.66
CA TYR A 328 -8.03 -13.04 -11.16
C TYR A 328 -9.05 -14.06 -10.61
N ALA A 329 -8.70 -15.35 -10.60
CA ALA A 329 -9.54 -16.41 -10.02
C ALA A 329 -9.87 -16.24 -8.51
N ALA A 330 -8.92 -15.73 -7.72
CA ALA A 330 -9.13 -15.49 -6.28
C ALA A 330 -9.93 -14.22 -5.99
N ARG A 331 -10.12 -13.34 -6.98
CA ARG A 331 -10.88 -12.09 -6.82
C ARG A 331 -12.39 -12.29 -6.92
N ASP A 332 -12.80 -13.36 -7.58
CA ASP A 332 -14.20 -13.66 -7.87
C ASP A 332 -14.73 -14.83 -7.02
N GLU A 333 -13.83 -15.53 -6.30
CA GLU A 333 -14.14 -16.65 -5.41
C GLU A 333 -13.97 -16.27 -3.92
N PRO A 334 -15.06 -16.16 -3.15
CA PRO A 334 -14.99 -15.74 -1.76
C PRO A 334 -14.17 -16.64 -0.84
N ASN A 335 -14.09 -17.95 -1.13
CA ASN A 335 -13.31 -18.89 -0.32
C ASN A 335 -11.80 -18.59 -0.43
N LEU A 336 -11.32 -18.31 -1.65
CA LEU A 336 -9.92 -17.94 -1.88
C LEU A 336 -9.59 -16.59 -1.22
N LEU A 337 -10.53 -15.65 -1.22
CA LEU A 337 -10.35 -14.37 -0.53
C LEU A 337 -10.29 -14.55 1.00
N GLY A 338 -11.11 -15.45 1.55
CA GLY A 338 -11.05 -15.86 2.96
C GLY A 338 -9.68 -16.46 3.32
N GLU A 339 -9.16 -17.41 2.52
CA GLU A 339 -7.82 -17.98 2.75
C GLU A 339 -6.72 -16.92 2.66
N MET A 340 -6.81 -15.99 1.71
CA MET A 340 -5.85 -14.88 1.62
C MET A 340 -5.88 -13.99 2.86
N PHE A 341 -7.06 -13.79 3.44
CA PHE A 341 -7.24 -13.02 4.66
C PHE A 341 -6.67 -13.73 5.90
N GLU A 342 -6.95 -15.02 6.07
CA GLU A 342 -6.37 -15.81 7.17
C GLU A 342 -4.83 -15.80 7.10
N ASN A 343 -4.27 -15.97 5.91
CA ASN A 343 -2.83 -15.88 5.69
C ASN A 343 -2.26 -14.49 6.04
N TYR A 344 -3.03 -13.43 5.79
CA TYR A 344 -2.64 -12.07 6.20
C TYR A 344 -2.58 -11.95 7.73
N ILE A 345 -3.59 -12.44 8.44
CA ILE A 345 -3.62 -12.40 9.92
C ILE A 345 -2.45 -13.19 10.51
N VAL A 346 -2.27 -14.45 10.08
CA VAL A 346 -1.17 -15.30 10.55
C VAL A 346 0.18 -14.63 10.35
N HIS A 347 0.35 -13.90 9.24
CA HIS A 347 1.58 -13.15 9.02
C HIS A 347 1.76 -12.00 10.01
N LEU A 348 0.71 -11.23 10.29
CA LEU A 348 0.79 -10.18 11.30
C LEU A 348 1.13 -10.74 12.68
N GLU A 349 0.54 -11.87 13.06
CA GLU A 349 0.88 -12.56 14.30
C GLU A 349 2.35 -13.00 14.32
N THR A 350 2.84 -13.54 13.20
CA THR A 350 4.26 -13.90 13.05
C THR A 350 5.17 -12.67 13.19
N LEU A 351 4.81 -11.54 12.57
CA LEU A 351 5.55 -10.28 12.70
C LEU A 351 5.58 -9.81 14.15
N ASN A 352 4.45 -9.87 14.85
CA ASN A 352 4.35 -9.50 16.27
C ASN A 352 5.29 -10.34 17.14
N ILE A 353 5.42 -11.64 16.85
CA ILE A 353 6.34 -12.55 17.56
C ILE A 353 7.81 -12.20 17.23
N VAL A 354 8.14 -12.03 15.95
CA VAL A 354 9.53 -11.80 15.50
C VAL A 354 10.07 -10.47 15.99
N LEU A 355 9.24 -9.42 16.05
CA LEU A 355 9.69 -8.08 16.39
C LEU A 355 9.94 -7.84 17.89
N GLN A 356 9.71 -8.83 18.76
CA GLN A 356 9.97 -8.86 20.22
C GLN A 356 9.38 -7.72 21.09
N ALA A 357 9.00 -6.58 20.51
CA ALA A 357 8.30 -5.43 21.09
C ALA A 357 6.80 -5.40 20.73
N GLY A 358 6.29 -6.50 20.19
CA GLY A 358 4.85 -6.75 20.03
C GLY A 358 4.17 -5.89 18.97
N ARG A 359 2.85 -5.71 19.16
CA ARG A 359 1.92 -5.14 18.15
C ARG A 359 2.23 -3.69 17.77
N ARG A 360 2.85 -2.91 18.66
CA ARG A 360 3.22 -1.51 18.41
C ARG A 360 4.28 -1.38 17.32
N THR A 361 5.33 -2.19 17.36
CA THR A 361 6.41 -2.13 16.34
C THR A 361 5.91 -2.57 14.98
N THR A 362 5.08 -3.63 14.94
CA THR A 362 4.38 -4.04 13.73
C THR A 362 3.51 -2.91 13.17
N SER A 363 2.74 -2.23 14.03
CA SER A 363 1.97 -1.04 13.65
C SER A 363 2.84 0.04 13.02
N SER A 364 3.95 0.43 13.66
CA SER A 364 4.91 1.40 13.11
C SER A 364 5.43 1.00 11.74
N LEU A 365 5.83 -0.27 11.57
CA LEU A 365 6.31 -0.79 10.29
C LEU A 365 5.23 -0.70 9.20
N LEU A 366 4.02 -1.17 9.48
CA LEU A 366 2.91 -1.15 8.52
C LEU A 366 2.51 0.28 8.14
N ARG A 367 2.54 1.19 9.11
CA ARG A 367 2.30 2.63 8.92
C ARG A 367 3.32 3.29 8.01
N PHE A 368 4.61 3.04 8.24
CA PHE A 368 5.67 3.51 7.34
C PHE A 368 5.52 2.93 5.93
N GLN A 369 5.19 1.64 5.83
CA GLN A 369 4.91 1.02 4.53
C GLN A 369 3.72 1.65 3.83
N PHE A 370 2.65 1.98 4.55
CA PHE A 370 1.50 2.69 4.00
C PHE A 370 1.87 4.07 3.45
N VAL A 371 2.63 4.87 4.20
CA VAL A 371 3.09 6.19 3.74
C VAL A 371 3.92 6.07 2.47
N LEU A 372 4.88 5.14 2.44
CA LEU A 372 5.71 4.88 1.26
C LEU A 372 4.83 4.45 0.08
N ASP A 373 3.88 3.55 0.29
CA ASP A 373 2.99 3.07 -0.75
C ASP A 373 2.10 4.18 -1.31
N CYS A 374 1.57 5.07 -0.47
CA CYS A 374 0.81 6.24 -0.91
C CYS A 374 1.66 7.14 -1.82
N MET A 375 2.87 7.49 -1.38
CA MET A 375 3.80 8.32 -2.16
C MET A 375 4.22 7.64 -3.48
N ILE A 376 4.39 6.31 -3.45
CA ILE A 376 4.64 5.50 -4.64
C ILE A 376 3.46 5.52 -5.61
N ASN A 377 2.22 5.62 -5.12
CA ASN A 377 1.03 5.69 -5.97
C ASN A 377 0.67 7.13 -6.40
N GLY A 378 1.47 8.12 -6.00
CA GLY A 378 1.34 9.51 -6.44
C GLY A 378 0.75 10.46 -5.41
N TYR A 379 0.67 10.06 -4.14
CA TYR A 379 0.24 10.96 -3.07
C TYR A 379 1.30 12.05 -2.86
N VAL A 380 0.90 13.31 -3.03
CA VAL A 380 1.75 14.51 -2.90
C VAL A 380 1.08 15.54 -2.00
N ASP A 381 1.85 16.52 -1.53
CA ASP A 381 1.33 17.62 -0.72
C ASP A 381 0.23 18.42 -1.43
N GLY A 382 -0.82 18.76 -0.68
CA GLY A 382 -1.98 19.52 -1.16
C GLY A 382 -2.92 18.72 -2.06
N LEU A 383 -2.66 17.44 -2.36
CA LEU A 383 -3.50 16.64 -3.27
C LEU A 383 -4.96 16.55 -2.81
N GLN A 384 -5.18 16.36 -1.50
CA GLN A 384 -6.51 16.25 -0.91
C GLN A 384 -7.31 17.55 -0.97
N ASP A 385 -6.64 18.70 -1.08
CA ASP A 385 -7.26 20.03 -1.08
C ASP A 385 -7.57 20.51 -2.49
N ARG A 386 -7.21 19.74 -3.53
CA ARG A 386 -7.45 20.13 -4.91
C ARG A 386 -8.91 19.88 -5.30
N ASP A 387 -9.52 20.89 -5.91
CA ASP A 387 -10.90 20.80 -6.38
C ASP A 387 -11.13 19.60 -7.29
N ASP A 388 -10.23 19.31 -8.24
CA ASP A 388 -10.37 18.17 -9.15
C ASP A 388 -10.38 16.82 -8.41
N MET A 389 -9.56 16.67 -7.37
CA MET A 389 -9.58 15.48 -6.52
C MET A 389 -10.85 15.39 -5.68
N LEU A 390 -11.29 16.50 -5.09
CA LEU A 390 -12.54 16.54 -4.31
C LEU A 390 -13.75 16.23 -5.21
N GLU A 391 -13.76 16.71 -6.45
CA GLU A 391 -14.78 16.38 -7.43
C GLU A 391 -14.79 14.90 -7.79
N LEU A 392 -13.61 14.31 -8.05
CA LEU A 392 -13.47 12.88 -8.37
C LEU A 392 -13.94 11.97 -7.24
N LEU A 393 -13.62 12.34 -5.99
CA LEU A 393 -13.95 11.53 -4.82
C LEU A 393 -15.42 11.69 -4.41
N TYR A 394 -15.96 12.90 -4.45
CA TYR A 394 -17.20 13.25 -3.76
C TYR A 394 -18.36 13.70 -4.67
N LYS A 395 -18.15 13.96 -5.96
CA LYS A 395 -19.27 14.29 -6.88
C LYS A 395 -19.83 13.05 -7.60
N PRO A 396 -21.17 12.95 -7.74
CA PRO A 396 -21.84 11.80 -8.37
C PRO A 396 -21.48 11.55 -9.85
N GLN A 397 -20.98 12.57 -10.55
CA GLN A 397 -20.83 12.58 -12.01
C GLN A 397 -19.40 12.36 -12.50
N ALA A 398 -18.41 12.18 -11.62
CA ALA A 398 -16.99 12.17 -11.99
C ALA A 398 -16.51 10.86 -12.67
N TYR A 399 -17.41 10.15 -13.37
CA TYR A 399 -17.11 8.89 -14.07
C TYR A 399 -16.43 9.12 -15.44
N ASP A 400 -16.47 10.32 -16.00
CA ASP A 400 -16.15 10.54 -17.42
C ASP A 400 -14.81 11.27 -17.68
N MET A 401 -14.00 11.53 -16.67
CA MET A 401 -12.72 12.19 -16.86
C MET A 401 -11.60 11.30 -16.35
N PRO A 402 -10.86 10.59 -17.24
CA PRO A 402 -9.48 10.27 -16.93
C PRO A 402 -8.76 11.61 -16.79
N VAL A 403 -8.69 12.14 -15.56
CA VAL A 403 -7.74 13.20 -15.28
C VAL A 403 -6.37 12.56 -15.43
N VAL A 404 -5.78 12.75 -16.61
CA VAL A 404 -4.41 12.35 -16.90
C VAL A 404 -3.52 13.26 -16.06
N PHE A 405 -3.32 12.91 -14.80
CA PHE A 405 -2.04 13.18 -14.18
C PHE A 405 -1.04 12.37 -15.01
N GLU A 406 -0.08 13.02 -15.66
CA GLU A 406 0.93 12.35 -16.48
C GLU A 406 1.60 11.21 -15.69
N LYS A 407 1.01 10.03 -15.76
CA LYS A 407 1.53 8.79 -15.23
C LYS A 407 2.27 8.16 -16.39
N LYS A 408 3.58 8.37 -16.42
CA LYS A 408 4.46 7.49 -17.19
C LYS A 408 4.33 6.09 -16.58
N ASN A 409 3.61 5.20 -17.29
CA ASN A 409 3.49 3.75 -17.08
C ASN A 409 4.36 3.19 -15.94
N THR A 410 3.78 3.09 -14.75
CA THR A 410 4.41 2.49 -13.58
C THR A 410 3.34 1.71 -12.85
N ARG A 411 3.45 0.38 -12.94
CA ARG A 411 2.61 -0.57 -12.22
C ARG A 411 2.87 -0.47 -10.70
N PRO A 412 1.96 -0.99 -9.85
CA PRO A 412 2.16 -0.98 -8.40
C PRO A 412 3.53 -1.55 -8.04
N ALA A 413 4.26 -0.84 -7.17
CA ALA A 413 5.57 -1.26 -6.68
C ALA A 413 5.51 -2.67 -6.08
N PRO A 414 6.61 -3.42 -6.04
CA PRO A 414 6.66 -4.66 -5.30
C PRO A 414 6.51 -4.34 -3.81
N THR A 415 5.49 -4.93 -3.20
CA THR A 415 5.07 -4.62 -1.84
C THR A 415 5.57 -5.69 -0.88
N LEU A 416 5.59 -5.41 0.44
CA LEU A 416 5.75 -6.44 1.47
C LEU A 416 4.85 -7.67 1.17
N TRP A 417 3.69 -7.48 0.54
CA TRP A 417 2.75 -8.54 0.15
C TRP A 417 3.30 -9.54 -0.87
N ASN A 418 4.14 -9.09 -1.81
CA ASN A 418 4.84 -10.01 -2.72
C ASN A 418 5.91 -10.83 -1.97
N ASN A 419 6.48 -10.24 -0.90
CA ASN A 419 7.41 -10.94 -0.01
C ASN A 419 6.69 -11.94 0.90
N LEU A 420 5.52 -11.58 1.46
CA LEU A 420 4.64 -12.52 2.15
C LEU A 420 4.35 -13.72 1.27
N ARG A 421 3.83 -13.49 0.05
CA ARG A 421 3.45 -14.58 -0.86
C ARG A 421 4.58 -15.55 -1.17
N THR A 422 5.80 -15.02 -1.28
CA THR A 422 7.01 -15.81 -1.63
C THR A 422 7.60 -16.51 -0.40
N HIS A 423 7.60 -15.85 0.76
CA HIS A 423 8.10 -16.45 2.00
C HIS A 423 7.13 -17.51 2.54
N LEU A 424 5.83 -17.28 2.43
CA LEU A 424 4.78 -18.25 2.80
C LEU A 424 4.86 -19.54 1.98
N ARG A 425 5.15 -19.46 0.67
CA ARG A 425 5.39 -20.65 -0.18
C ARG A 425 6.62 -21.47 0.22
N ASN A 426 7.62 -20.82 0.81
CA ASN A 426 8.92 -21.45 1.10
C ASN A 426 9.02 -21.94 2.56
N VAL A 427 8.28 -21.34 3.50
CA VAL A 427 8.25 -21.74 4.92
C VAL A 427 7.15 -22.76 5.20
N PHE A 428 6.03 -22.68 4.48
CA PHE A 428 4.96 -23.66 4.50
C PHE A 428 4.70 -24.15 3.08
N PRO A 429 5.41 -25.19 2.60
CA PRO A 429 5.02 -25.81 1.35
C PRO A 429 3.57 -26.25 1.53
N LEU A 430 2.65 -25.65 0.77
CA LEU A 430 1.31 -26.17 0.60
C LEU A 430 1.50 -27.62 0.15
N THR A 431 1.33 -28.57 1.06
CA THR A 431 1.17 -29.95 0.68
C THR A 431 -0.02 -29.94 -0.26
N PRO A 432 0.11 -30.32 -1.54
CA PRO A 432 -1.07 -30.54 -2.34
C PRO A 432 -1.87 -31.59 -1.57
N ALA A 433 -3.15 -31.31 -1.32
CA ALA A 433 -4.07 -32.30 -0.78
C ALA A 433 -4.19 -33.43 -1.81
N GLY A 434 -3.22 -34.35 -1.78
CA GLY A 434 -3.29 -35.65 -2.42
C GLY A 434 -4.15 -36.57 -1.55
N PRO A 435 -4.97 -37.43 -2.17
CA PRO A 435 -5.93 -38.22 -1.44
C PRO A 435 -5.20 -39.34 -0.69
N GLY A 436 -5.35 -39.33 0.64
CA GLY A 436 -5.11 -40.49 1.49
C GLY A 436 -3.67 -40.72 1.92
N ARG A 437 -3.39 -40.47 3.20
CA ARG A 437 -2.62 -41.39 4.05
C ARG A 437 -2.90 -41.13 5.53
N LYS A 438 -3.33 -42.21 6.20
CA LYS A 438 -3.49 -42.30 7.65
C LYS A 438 -2.12 -42.20 8.33
N GLY A 439 -2.09 -41.51 9.47
CA GLY A 439 -1.14 -41.73 10.56
C GLY A 439 0.20 -40.99 10.44
N ASN A 440 0.35 -39.90 11.19
CA ASN A 440 1.37 -39.82 12.26
C ASN A 440 1.08 -38.61 13.16
N ASN A 441 1.10 -38.88 14.46
CA ASN A 441 0.86 -37.92 15.55
C ASN A 441 1.97 -36.88 15.61
N VAL A 442 1.59 -35.60 15.47
CA VAL A 442 2.34 -34.45 15.99
C VAL A 442 1.38 -33.75 16.96
N PRO A 443 1.76 -33.44 18.21
CA PRO A 443 0.82 -32.95 19.20
C PRO A 443 0.30 -31.57 18.78
N ALA A 444 -1.00 -31.49 18.53
CA ALA A 444 -1.74 -30.25 18.39
C ALA A 444 -1.70 -29.52 19.74
N VAL A 445 -0.78 -28.56 19.89
CA VAL A 445 -0.92 -27.54 20.92
C VAL A 445 -2.10 -26.66 20.50
N THR A 446 -3.26 -26.91 21.08
CA THR A 446 -4.47 -26.14 20.79
C THR A 446 -4.30 -24.69 21.24
N PHE A 447 -4.43 -23.78 20.27
CA PHE A 447 -4.30 -22.31 20.36
C PHE A 447 -5.05 -21.62 21.53
N LYS A 448 -6.03 -22.29 22.15
CA LYS A 448 -6.74 -21.79 23.33
C LYS A 448 -5.84 -21.52 24.53
N GLU A 449 -4.72 -22.25 24.66
CA GLU A 449 -3.82 -22.09 25.81
C GLU A 449 -2.86 -20.89 25.68
N LEU A 450 -2.49 -20.52 24.45
CA LEU A 450 -1.62 -19.36 24.18
C LEU A 450 -2.38 -18.04 24.29
N SER A 451 -3.61 -17.97 23.76
CA SER A 451 -4.44 -16.76 23.83
C SER A 451 -4.84 -16.37 25.25
N LYS A 452 -4.88 -17.33 26.18
CA LYS A 452 -5.25 -17.09 27.58
C LYS A 452 -4.08 -16.48 28.37
N LYS A 453 -2.85 -16.97 28.13
CA LYS A 453 -1.64 -16.47 28.80
C LYS A 453 -1.24 -15.06 28.37
N GLU A 454 -1.50 -14.65 27.12
CA GLU A 454 -1.21 -13.28 26.68
C GLU A 454 -2.22 -12.25 27.21
N ARG A 455 -3.50 -12.61 27.31
CA ARG A 455 -4.54 -11.73 27.90
C ARG A 455 -4.34 -11.48 29.40
N GLU A 456 -3.74 -12.42 30.12
CA GLU A 456 -3.38 -12.26 31.54
C GLU A 456 -2.15 -11.35 31.70
N LYS A 457 -1.19 -11.42 30.77
CA LYS A 457 0.03 -10.60 30.81
C LYS A 457 -0.21 -9.12 30.48
N ASP A 458 -1.12 -8.83 29.55
CA ASP A 458 -1.48 -7.45 29.20
C ASP A 458 -2.28 -6.75 30.31
N ARG A 459 -3.08 -7.51 31.08
CA ARG A 459 -3.82 -6.99 32.25
C ARG A 459 -2.92 -6.66 33.44
N GLU A 460 -1.81 -7.36 33.60
CA GLU A 460 -0.83 -7.09 34.67
C GLU A 460 0.03 -5.84 34.38
N GLN A 461 0.11 -5.37 33.13
CA GLN A 461 0.83 -4.14 32.78
C GLN A 461 -0.02 -2.87 32.85
N GLU A 462 -1.36 -2.97 32.77
CA GLU A 462 -2.27 -1.81 32.90
C GLU A 462 -2.57 -1.42 34.36
N HIS A 463 -2.18 -2.23 35.34
CA HIS A 463 -2.31 -1.94 36.76
C HIS A 463 -0.97 -2.11 37.50
N GLY A 464 -0.04 -1.18 37.26
CA GLY A 464 1.13 -0.98 38.13
C GLY A 464 0.72 -0.43 39.50
N PRO A 465 1.48 -0.71 40.58
CA PRO A 465 1.04 -0.50 41.96
C PRO A 465 0.88 0.99 42.29
N ALA A 466 -0.12 1.28 43.11
CA ALA A 466 -0.49 2.61 43.60
C ALA A 466 0.61 3.32 44.39
#